data_AF-A0A553RNU7-F1
#
_entry.id   AF-A0A553RNU7-F1
#
_cell.length_a   1.000
_cell.length_b   1.000
_cell.length_c   1.000
_cell.angle_alpha   90.00
_cell.angle_beta   90.00
_cell.angle_gamma   90.00
#
_symmetry.space_group_name_H-M   'P 1'
#
loop_
_entity.id
_entity.type
_entity.pdbx_description
1 polymer ?
#
loop_
_entity_poly.entity_id
_entity_poly.type
_entity_poly.pdbx_seq_one_letter_code
_entity_poly.pdbx_strand_id
1 'polypeptide(L)'
;MFFLVQEFTLLYEEARFYQLSPMLRELERWQQERLERRRAQACECLVLRVSPDLGERIALSGEKILIEEIFPETGDVMCNSLNAGWNQDPTHVIRFPLNGYCRLNSVQ
;
A
#
# COMPACT_ATOMS: atom_id res chain seq x y z
N MET A 1 6.94 14.34 -10.97
CA MET A 1 8.13 13.83 -10.25
C MET A 1 9.44 14.12 -11.00
N PHE A 2 9.50 13.97 -12.33
CA PHE A 2 10.71 14.26 -13.13
C PHE A 2 11.23 15.71 -13.05
N PHE A 3 10.34 16.72 -13.07
CA PHE A 3 10.73 18.14 -12.99
C PHE A 3 11.50 18.49 -11.70
N LEU A 4 11.07 17.96 -10.54
CA LEU A 4 11.69 18.24 -9.24
C LEU A 4 13.09 17.61 -9.07
N VAL A 5 13.37 16.51 -9.79
CA VAL A 5 14.70 15.86 -9.73
C VAL A 5 15.72 16.74 -10.44
N GLN A 6 15.32 17.35 -11.56
CA GLN A 6 16.19 18.22 -12.34
C GLN A 6 16.53 19.52 -11.60
N GLU A 7 15.56 20.13 -10.90
CA GLU A 7 15.78 21.33 -10.09
C GLU A 7 16.73 21.08 -8.91
N PHE A 8 16.61 19.93 -8.24
CA PHE A 8 17.53 19.58 -7.14
C PHE A 8 18.97 19.43 -7.62
N THR A 9 19.19 18.72 -8.74
CA THR A 9 20.53 18.53 -9.30
C THR A 9 21.17 19.86 -9.67
N LEU A 10 20.42 20.75 -10.35
CA LEU A 10 20.89 22.08 -10.70
C LEU A 10 21.29 22.89 -9.45
N LEU A 11 20.42 22.93 -8.44
CA LEU A 11 20.67 23.65 -7.20
C LEU A 11 21.88 23.10 -6.42
N TYR A 12 22.04 21.78 -6.39
CA TYR A 12 23.17 21.13 -5.74
C TYR A 12 24.50 21.45 -6.44
N GLU A 13 24.50 21.44 -7.78
CA GLU A 13 25.66 21.83 -8.58
C GLU A 13 26.04 23.30 -8.36
N GLU A 14 25.07 24.21 -8.34
CA GLU A 14 25.31 25.63 -8.05
C GLU A 14 25.86 25.83 -6.62
N ALA A 15 25.23 25.22 -5.61
CA ALA A 15 25.69 25.30 -4.23
C ALA A 15 27.13 24.77 -4.07
N ARG A 16 27.50 23.74 -4.85
CA ARG A 16 28.85 23.20 -4.90
C ARG A 16 29.82 24.14 -5.60
N PHE A 17 29.43 24.72 -6.73
CA PHE A 17 30.23 25.68 -7.48
C PHE A 17 30.58 26.90 -6.62
N TYR A 18 29.60 27.45 -5.90
CA TYR A 18 29.77 28.59 -5.00
C TYR A 18 30.32 28.22 -3.61
N GLN A 19 30.64 26.94 -3.36
CA GLN A 19 31.21 26.45 -2.09
C GLN A 19 30.35 26.80 -0.86
N LEU A 20 29.02 26.73 -1.00
CA LEU A 20 28.06 27.02 0.06
C LEU A 20 27.92 25.82 1.01
N SER A 21 28.96 25.54 1.80
CA SER A 21 29.04 24.39 2.72
C SER A 21 27.85 24.21 3.67
N PRO A 22 27.19 25.27 4.21
CA PRO A 22 25.97 25.09 5.00
C PRO A 22 24.80 24.58 4.15
N MET A 23 24.64 25.10 2.93
CA MET A 23 23.57 24.73 2.02
C MET A 23 23.73 23.30 1.50
N LEU A 24 24.96 22.90 1.16
CA LEU A 24 25.26 21.52 0.74
C LEU A 24 24.85 20.50 1.81
N ARG A 25 25.16 20.76 3.08
CA ARG A 25 24.76 19.89 4.20
C ARG A 25 23.25 19.77 4.33
N GLU A 26 22.53 20.87 4.18
CA GLU A 26 21.06 20.86 4.22
C GLU A 26 20.45 20.11 3.03
N LEU A 27 21.01 20.26 1.82
CA LEU A 27 20.59 19.53 0.63
C LEU A 27 20.82 18.03 0.76
N GLU A 28 21.97 17.62 1.31
CA GLU A 28 22.28 16.21 1.58
C GLU A 28 21.33 15.62 2.62
N ARG A 29 21.07 16.34 3.73
CA ARG A 29 20.08 15.94 4.73
C ARG A 29 18.70 15.77 4.11
N TRP A 30 18.27 16.75 3.30
CA TRP A 30 16.96 16.72 2.65
C TRP A 30 16.83 15.55 1.66
N GLN A 31 17.87 15.25 0.88
CA GLN A 31 17.90 14.11 -0.03
C GLN A 31 17.77 12.79 0.74
N GLN A 32 18.50 12.65 1.86
CA GLN A 32 18.45 11.48 2.72
C GLN A 32 17.04 11.28 3.32
N GLU A 33 16.46 12.34 3.91
CA GLU A 33 15.09 12.31 4.45
C GLU A 33 14.05 11.94 3.38
N ARG A 34 14.21 12.42 2.14
CA ARG A 34 13.32 12.07 1.01
C ARG A 34 13.44 10.60 0.62
N LEU A 35 14.65 10.05 0.60
CA LEU A 35 14.91 8.63 0.33
C LEU A 35 14.31 7.75 1.43
N GLU A 36 14.46 8.15 2.68
CA GLU A 36 13.87 7.47 3.83
C GLU A 36 12.35 7.54 3.80
N ARG A 37 11.75 8.71 3.56
CA ARG A 37 10.30 8.84 3.39
C ARG A 37 9.76 7.98 2.25
N ARG A 38 10.48 7.88 1.14
CA ARG A 38 10.07 7.04 0.01
C ARG A 38 10.17 5.55 0.33
N ARG A 39 11.19 5.13 1.09
CA ARG A 39 11.32 3.75 1.59
C ARG A 39 10.30 3.43 2.69
N ALA A 40 9.97 4.41 3.51
CA ALA A 40 9.03 4.31 4.62
C ALA A 40 7.57 4.57 4.20
N GLN A 41 7.31 4.84 2.92
CA GLN A 41 5.95 4.97 2.43
C GLN A 41 5.33 3.56 2.39
N ALA A 42 4.87 3.11 3.56
CA ALA A 42 4.02 1.95 3.68
C ALA A 42 2.82 2.17 2.75
N CYS A 43 2.63 1.25 1.81
CA CYS A 43 1.46 1.23 0.96
C CYS A 43 0.60 0.05 1.41
N GLU A 44 -0.62 0.37 1.81
CA GLU A 44 -1.65 -0.61 2.09
C GLU A 44 -2.11 -1.22 0.76
N CYS A 45 -2.00 -2.54 0.64
CA CYS A 45 -2.23 -3.24 -0.61
C CYS A 45 -3.17 -4.43 -0.40
N LEU A 46 -4.16 -4.55 -1.29
CA LEU A 46 -5.02 -5.72 -1.41
C LEU A 46 -4.89 -6.32 -2.80
N VAL A 47 -4.94 -7.64 -2.88
CA VAL A 47 -5.04 -8.38 -4.14
C VAL A 47 -6.49 -8.80 -4.33
N LEU A 48 -7.10 -8.32 -5.41
CA LEU A 48 -8.46 -8.68 -5.80
C LEU A 48 -8.40 -9.68 -6.96
N ARG A 49 -9.00 -10.86 -6.76
CA ARG A 49 -9.14 -11.91 -7.77
C ARG A 49 -10.61 -12.08 -8.14
N VAL A 50 -10.92 -11.81 -9.39
CA VAL A 50 -12.24 -12.06 -9.99
C VAL A 50 -12.21 -13.35 -10.80
N SER A 51 -13.21 -14.21 -10.65
CA SER A 51 -13.45 -15.36 -11.53
C SER A 51 -14.87 -15.29 -12.12
N PRO A 52 -15.03 -15.20 -13.44
CA PRO A 52 -16.33 -15.01 -14.10
C PRO A 52 -17.09 -16.34 -14.28
N ASP A 53 -17.24 -17.13 -13.21
CA ASP A 53 -17.94 -18.44 -13.23
C ASP A 53 -19.48 -18.27 -13.46
N LEU A 54 -20.31 -19.24 -13.07
CA LEU A 54 -21.79 -19.14 -13.03
C LEU A 54 -22.27 -18.12 -11.97
N GLY A 55 -21.87 -16.86 -12.14
CA GLY A 55 -21.83 -15.83 -11.12
C GLY A 55 -20.39 -15.42 -10.83
N GLU A 56 -20.18 -14.13 -10.68
CA GLU A 56 -18.86 -13.58 -10.37
C GLU A 56 -18.40 -14.01 -8.98
N ARG A 57 -17.16 -14.52 -8.90
CA ARG A 57 -16.50 -14.86 -7.64
C ARG A 57 -15.37 -13.90 -7.35
N ILE A 58 -15.53 -13.11 -6.30
CA ILE A 58 -14.56 -12.11 -5.85
C ILE A 58 -13.85 -12.65 -4.61
N ALA A 59 -12.52 -12.74 -4.70
CA ALA A 59 -11.69 -13.14 -3.58
C ALA A 59 -10.63 -12.07 -3.27
N LEU A 60 -10.46 -11.73 -1.99
CA LEU A 60 -9.47 -10.77 -1.51
C LEU A 60 -8.31 -11.48 -0.83
N SER A 61 -7.11 -10.93 -0.97
CA SER A 61 -5.94 -11.33 -0.18
C SER A 61 -5.19 -10.09 0.30
N GLY A 62 -4.77 -10.08 1.55
CA GLY A 62 -4.14 -8.91 2.18
C GLY A 62 -4.40 -8.85 3.67
N GLU A 63 -4.15 -7.69 4.26
CA GLU A 63 -4.30 -7.46 5.70
C GLU A 63 -5.76 -7.45 6.13
N LYS A 64 -6.07 -8.11 7.25
CA LYS A 64 -7.44 -8.23 7.77
C LYS A 64 -8.01 -6.89 8.20
N ILE A 65 -7.21 -6.08 8.90
CA ILE A 65 -7.61 -4.76 9.39
C ILE A 65 -8.03 -3.88 8.22
N LEU A 66 -7.22 -3.86 7.15
CA LEU A 66 -7.53 -3.11 5.94
C LEU A 66 -8.81 -3.60 5.24
N ILE A 67 -9.03 -4.91 5.18
CA ILE A 67 -10.26 -5.48 4.61
C ILE A 67 -11.48 -5.11 5.46
N GLU A 68 -11.39 -5.15 6.78
CA GLU A 68 -12.46 -4.76 7.70
C GLU A 68 -12.75 -3.25 7.63
N GLU A 69 -11.73 -2.42 7.45
CA GLU A 69 -11.91 -0.97 7.27
C GLU A 69 -12.69 -0.65 5.99
N ILE A 70 -12.39 -1.36 4.89
CA ILE A 70 -13.05 -1.14 3.60
C ILE A 70 -14.42 -1.84 3.52
N PHE A 71 -14.53 -3.03 4.10
CA PHE A 71 -15.72 -3.90 4.10
C PHE A 71 -16.09 -4.29 5.54
N PRO A 72 -16.71 -3.37 6.31
CA PRO A 72 -16.99 -3.56 7.73
C PRO A 72 -17.91 -4.76 8.01
N GLU A 73 -18.71 -5.20 7.04
CA GLU A 73 -19.56 -6.40 7.14
C GLU A 73 -18.75 -7.69 7.29
N THR A 74 -17.43 -7.66 7.06
CA THR A 74 -16.55 -8.84 7.11
C THR A 74 -15.90 -9.05 8.48
N GLY A 75 -15.94 -8.09 9.41
CA GLY A 75 -15.21 -8.13 10.69
C GLY A 75 -15.55 -9.35 11.56
N ASP A 76 -16.84 -9.63 11.77
CA ASP A 76 -17.29 -10.77 12.57
C ASP A 76 -16.87 -12.13 11.96
N VAL A 77 -16.76 -12.20 10.64
CA VAL A 77 -16.41 -13.43 9.91
C VAL A 77 -14.92 -13.73 10.06
N MET A 78 -14.08 -12.70 9.96
CA MET A 78 -12.62 -12.84 10.05
C MET A 78 -12.17 -13.31 11.44
N CYS A 79 -12.85 -12.84 12.50
CA CYS A 79 -12.57 -13.21 13.88
C CYS A 79 -13.00 -14.64 14.24
N ASN A 80 -14.11 -15.12 13.66
CA ASN A 80 -14.77 -16.36 14.08
C ASN A 80 -14.42 -17.60 13.22
N SER A 81 -13.73 -17.42 12.09
CA SER A 81 -13.46 -18.49 11.13
C SER A 81 -12.12 -19.20 11.36
N LEU A 82 -11.94 -19.76 12.55
CA LEU A 82 -10.81 -20.65 12.85
C LEU A 82 -10.92 -21.88 11.92
N ASN A 83 -9.85 -22.21 11.19
CA ASN A 83 -9.73 -23.32 10.22
C ASN A 83 -10.31 -23.08 8.81
N ALA A 84 -10.70 -21.85 8.46
CA ALA A 84 -10.98 -21.57 7.06
C ALA A 84 -9.68 -21.59 6.22
N GLY A 85 -9.72 -22.18 5.03
CA GLY A 85 -8.53 -22.28 4.17
C GLY A 85 -7.93 -20.92 3.74
N TRP A 86 -8.68 -19.83 3.93
CA TRP A 86 -8.25 -18.46 3.71
C TRP A 86 -7.66 -17.76 4.96
N ASN A 87 -7.82 -18.34 6.15
CA ASN A 87 -7.42 -17.78 7.44
C ASN A 87 -6.22 -18.52 8.04
N GLN A 88 -5.08 -18.48 7.35
CA GLN A 88 -3.86 -19.21 7.75
C GLN A 88 -2.88 -18.35 8.56
N ASP A 89 -3.02 -17.03 8.49
CA ASP A 89 -2.16 -16.06 9.16
C ASP A 89 -2.99 -15.16 10.09
N PRO A 90 -2.47 -14.75 11.27
CA PRO A 90 -3.22 -13.92 12.19
C PRO A 90 -3.53 -12.52 11.64
N THR A 91 -2.66 -11.93 10.82
CA THR A 91 -2.80 -10.55 10.32
C THR A 91 -3.29 -10.48 8.88
N HIS A 92 -3.08 -11.52 8.07
CA HIS A 92 -3.44 -11.58 6.66
C HIS A 92 -4.41 -12.70 6.32
N VAL A 93 -5.12 -12.55 5.20
CA VAL A 93 -5.95 -13.60 4.59
C VAL A 93 -5.54 -13.87 3.15
N ILE A 94 -5.78 -15.10 2.70
CA ILE A 94 -5.46 -15.56 1.35
C ILE A 94 -6.73 -16.07 0.68
N ARG A 95 -7.17 -15.41 -0.39
CA ARG A 95 -8.38 -15.75 -1.15
C ARG A 95 -9.65 -15.81 -0.27
N PHE A 96 -9.82 -14.82 0.60
CA PHE A 96 -11.06 -14.61 1.35
C PHE A 96 -12.24 -14.37 0.38
N PRO A 97 -13.33 -15.15 0.44
CA PRO A 97 -14.43 -15.06 -0.51
C PRO A 97 -15.40 -13.91 -0.18
N LEU A 98 -15.14 -12.72 -0.71
CA LEU A 98 -15.87 -11.48 -0.38
C LEU A 98 -17.37 -11.57 -0.67
N ASN A 99 -17.72 -12.13 -1.82
CA ASN A 99 -19.12 -12.24 -2.28
C ASN A 99 -19.97 -13.22 -1.45
N GLY A 100 -19.36 -14.01 -0.56
CA GLY A 100 -20.09 -14.81 0.44
C GLY A 100 -20.66 -13.97 1.59
N TYR A 101 -20.15 -12.76 1.78
CA TYR A 101 -20.44 -11.90 2.94
C TYR A 101 -20.92 -10.50 2.53
N CYS A 102 -20.43 -9.97 1.41
CA CYS A 102 -20.86 -8.69 0.84
C CYS A 102 -21.61 -8.91 -0.48
N ARG A 103 -22.61 -8.08 -0.76
CA ARG A 103 -23.38 -8.11 -2.03
C ARG A 103 -22.87 -7.07 -3.03
N LEU A 104 -21.57 -7.13 -3.33
CA LEU A 104 -20.89 -6.24 -4.28
C LEU A 104 -20.43 -7.04 -5.51
N ASN A 105 -20.46 -6.39 -6.68
CA ASN A 105 -19.80 -6.88 -7.89
C ASN A 105 -18.41 -6.23 -8.05
N SER A 106 -17.59 -6.68 -9.00
CA SER A 106 -16.21 -6.20 -9.15
C SER A 106 -16.04 -4.73 -9.54
N VAL A 107 -17.12 -4.09 -10.02
CA VAL A 107 -17.10 -2.67 -10.42
C VAL A 107 -17.41 -1.76 -9.24
N GLN A 108 -18.20 -2.24 -8.27
CA GLN A 108 -18.54 -1.50 -7.06
C GLN A 108 -17.38 -1.49 -6.08
#